data_AF-A0AAW2ICU5-F1
#
_entry.id   AF-A0AAW2ICU5-F1
#
_cell.length_a   1.000
_cell.length_b   1.000
_cell.length_c   1.000
_cell.angle_alpha   90.00
_cell.angle_beta   90.00
_cell.angle_gamma   90.00
#
_symmetry.space_group_name_H-M   'P 1'
#
loop_
_entity.id
_entity.type
_entity.pdbx_description
1 polymer ?
#
loop_
_entity_poly.entity_id
_entity_poly.type
_entity_poly.pdbx_seq_one_letter_code
_entity_poly.pdbx_strand_id
1 'polypeptide(L)'
;MREVRFVLGVFVIWTTVTFTNAEVLTPPFFNLADGRKITATATCGEGIPEPELYCKLVGANADRDVNINLIQGQVSVRSDY
;
A
#
# COMPACT_ATOMS: atom_id res chain seq x y z
N MET A 1 63.24 4.96 2.23
CA MET A 1 62.20 4.66 3.26
C MET A 1 60.90 5.43 3.04
N ARG A 2 60.91 6.73 2.68
CA ARG A 2 59.70 7.53 2.43
C ARG A 2 58.90 7.10 1.18
N GLU A 3 59.58 6.92 0.05
CA GLU A 3 58.93 6.50 -1.21
C GLU A 3 58.24 5.13 -1.11
N VAL A 4 58.87 4.17 -0.42
CA VAL A 4 58.32 2.83 -0.21
C VAL A 4 57.02 2.87 0.61
N ARG A 5 56.94 3.74 1.61
CA ARG A 5 55.72 3.92 2.43
C ARG A 5 54.59 4.56 1.63
N PHE A 6 54.92 5.46 0.70
CA PHE A 6 53.94 6.08 -0.18
C PHE A 6 53.37 5.06 -1.17
N VAL A 7 54.23 4.25 -1.81
CA VAL A 7 53.81 3.18 -2.73
C VAL A 7 52.94 2.14 -2.02
N LEU A 8 53.34 1.70 -0.81
CA LEU A 8 52.51 0.82 0.01
C LEU A 8 51.15 1.43 0.35
N GLY A 9 51.11 2.72 0.72
CA GLY A 9 49.87 3.42 1.02
C GLY A 9 48.93 3.49 -0.18
N VAL A 10 49.45 3.86 -1.36
CA VAL A 10 48.67 3.90 -2.60
C VAL A 10 48.16 2.52 -2.99
N PHE A 11 48.98 1.48 -2.85
CA PHE A 11 48.59 0.10 -3.14
C PHE A 11 47.46 -0.38 -2.21
N VAL A 12 47.54 -0.09 -0.91
CA VAL A 12 46.47 -0.42 0.06
C VAL A 12 45.18 0.34 -0.25
N ILE A 13 45.25 1.62 -0.61
CA ILE A 13 44.06 2.39 -0.98
C ILE A 13 43.44 1.82 -2.25
N TRP A 14 44.26 1.50 -3.26
CA TRP A 14 43.79 0.91 -4.50
C TRP A 14 43.07 -0.41 -4.26
N THR A 15 43.64 -1.32 -3.46
CA THR A 15 42.99 -2.60 -3.16
C THR A 15 41.69 -2.37 -2.41
N THR A 16 41.67 -1.56 -1.35
CA THR A 16 40.42 -1.31 -0.59
C THR A 16 39.29 -0.77 -1.47
N VAL A 17 39.57 0.16 -2.39
CA VAL A 17 38.56 0.69 -3.33
C VAL A 17 38.07 -0.36 -4.32
N THR A 18 38.96 -1.25 -4.80
CA THR A 18 38.56 -2.31 -5.74
C THR A 18 37.75 -3.44 -5.10
N PHE A 19 37.80 -3.60 -3.78
CA PHE A 19 37.12 -4.67 -3.05
C PHE A 19 35.77 -4.25 -2.43
N THR A 20 35.30 -3.02 -2.66
CA THR A 20 33.96 -2.61 -2.23
C THR A 20 32.90 -3.06 -3.23
N ASN A 21 31.89 -3.79 -2.78
CA ASN A 21 30.72 -4.12 -3.58
C ASN A 21 29.56 -3.17 -3.20
N ALA A 22 28.92 -2.58 -4.20
CA ALA A 22 27.65 -1.88 -4.00
C ALA A 22 26.51 -2.91 -3.99
N GLU A 23 25.63 -2.83 -3.01
CA GLU A 23 24.45 -3.68 -2.92
C GLU A 23 23.18 -2.85 -3.12
N VAL A 24 22.21 -3.40 -3.85
CA VAL A 24 20.87 -2.81 -3.98
C VAL A 24 20.01 -3.42 -2.88
N LEU A 25 19.78 -2.66 -1.82
CA LEU A 25 18.89 -3.07 -0.74
C LEU A 25 17.45 -2.71 -1.09
N THR A 26 16.65 -3.73 -1.39
CA THR A 26 15.19 -3.58 -1.49
C THR A 26 14.57 -3.78 -0.11
N PRO A 27 13.87 -2.77 0.45
CA PRO A 27 13.17 -2.96 1.71
C PRO A 27 12.08 -4.05 1.57
N PRO A 28 11.64 -4.65 2.69
CA PRO A 28 10.56 -5.61 2.67
C PRO A 28 9.26 -4.96 2.17
N PHE A 29 8.44 -5.74 1.47
CA PHE A 29 7.10 -5.30 1.08
C PHE A 29 6.20 -5.21 2.32
N PHE A 30 5.54 -4.07 2.48
CA PHE A 30 4.55 -3.86 3.51
C PHE A 30 3.41 -2.99 2.98
N ASN A 31 2.25 -3.03 3.64
CA ASN A 31 1.14 -2.15 3.31
C ASN A 31 1.40 -0.76 3.88
N LEU A 32 1.71 0.21 3.01
CA LEU A 32 1.98 1.60 3.40
C LEU A 32 0.77 2.27 4.08
N ALA A 33 -0.45 1.80 3.81
CA ALA A 33 -1.67 2.34 4.39
C ALA A 33 -1.97 1.76 5.78
N ASP A 34 -1.32 0.66 6.17
CA ASP A 34 -1.61 0.00 7.44
C ASP A 34 -1.26 0.88 8.64
N GLY A 35 -2.17 0.97 9.60
CA GLY A 35 -2.07 1.84 10.77
C GLY A 35 -2.00 3.36 10.47
N ARG A 36 -2.21 3.80 9.23
CA ARG A 36 -2.19 5.22 8.85
C ARG A 36 -3.59 5.83 8.86
N LYS A 37 -3.68 7.11 9.26
CA LYS A 37 -4.91 7.90 9.09
C LYS A 37 -5.07 8.30 7.62
N ILE A 38 -6.16 7.89 6.99
CA ILE A 38 -6.54 8.30 5.63
C ILE A 38 -7.50 9.49 5.72
N THR A 39 -7.43 10.40 4.74
CA THR A 39 -8.35 11.54 4.61
C THR A 39 -9.17 11.35 3.33
N ALA A 40 -10.48 11.52 3.44
CA ALA A 40 -11.40 11.52 2.31
C ALA A 40 -12.07 12.90 2.21
N THR A 41 -12.32 13.36 0.99
CA THR A 41 -13.03 14.63 0.74
C THR A 41 -14.54 14.52 0.95
N ALA A 42 -15.08 13.29 1.01
CA ALA A 42 -16.48 12.99 1.25
C ALA A 42 -16.62 11.59 1.84
N THR A 43 -17.58 11.41 2.75
CA THR A 43 -17.97 10.11 3.32
C THR A 43 -19.50 10.00 3.29
N CYS A 44 -20.03 8.80 3.03
CA CYS A 44 -21.47 8.56 3.13
C CYS A 44 -21.97 8.77 4.57
N GLY A 45 -23.22 9.19 4.74
CA GLY A 45 -23.81 9.48 6.05
C GLY A 45 -23.33 10.77 6.73
N GLU A 46 -22.45 11.56 6.10
CA GLU A 46 -22.05 12.85 6.66
C GLU A 46 -23.22 13.86 6.63
N GLY A 47 -23.63 14.34 7.82
CA GLY A 47 -24.69 15.35 7.95
C GLY A 47 -26.12 14.79 7.91
N ILE A 48 -26.31 13.47 7.98
CA ILE A 48 -27.62 12.82 7.97
C ILE A 48 -27.72 11.87 9.18
N PRO A 49 -28.79 11.94 10.00
CA PRO A 49 -28.94 11.07 11.18
C PRO A 49 -29.37 9.65 10.84
N GLU A 50 -29.93 9.44 9.64
CA GLU A 50 -30.40 8.15 9.16
C GLU A 50 -29.38 7.50 8.19
N PRO A 51 -29.27 6.17 8.21
CA PRO A 51 -28.46 5.41 7.27
C PRO A 51 -28.80 5.69 5.79
N GLU A 52 -27.80 6.07 5.01
CA GLU A 52 -27.96 6.38 3.59
C GLU A 52 -28.20 5.10 2.75
N LEU A 53 -29.02 5.19 1.70
CA LEU A 53 -29.25 4.07 0.77
C LEU A 53 -28.26 4.14 -0.39
N TYR A 54 -27.65 3.00 -0.72
CA TYR A 54 -26.80 2.88 -1.91
C TYR A 54 -27.16 1.65 -2.73
N CYS A 55 -26.78 1.68 -4.00
CA CYS A 55 -27.02 0.59 -4.94
C CYS A 55 -25.73 -0.19 -5.18
N LYS A 56 -25.75 -1.49 -4.90
CA LYS A 56 -24.66 -2.42 -5.21
C LYS A 56 -25.03 -3.24 -6.44
N LEU A 57 -24.16 -3.22 -7.44
CA LEU A 57 -24.24 -4.17 -8.55
C LEU A 57 -23.69 -5.52 -8.08
N VAL A 58 -24.43 -6.59 -8.32
CA VAL A 58 -24.11 -7.96 -7.95
C VAL A 58 -24.17 -8.86 -9.17
N GLY A 59 -23.21 -9.79 -9.28
CA GLY A 59 -23.21 -10.77 -10.36
C GLY A 59 -24.42 -11.71 -10.29
N ALA A 60 -24.66 -12.47 -11.35
CA ALA A 60 -25.83 -13.35 -11.50
C ALA A 60 -26.05 -14.40 -10.39
N ASN A 61 -25.06 -14.60 -9.50
CA ASN A 61 -25.09 -15.56 -8.39
C ASN A 61 -25.09 -14.88 -7.00
N ALA A 62 -25.69 -13.70 -6.86
CA ALA A 62 -25.79 -13.04 -5.57
C ALA A 62 -26.53 -13.94 -4.55
N ASP A 63 -25.87 -14.22 -3.43
CA ASP A 63 -26.41 -15.02 -2.34
C ASP A 63 -27.74 -14.40 -1.88
N ARG A 64 -28.80 -15.21 -1.87
CA ARG A 64 -30.18 -14.75 -1.67
C ARG A 64 -30.45 -14.54 -0.19
N ASP A 65 -29.90 -13.48 0.39
CA ASP A 65 -30.33 -13.05 1.70
C ASP A 65 -31.76 -12.47 1.61
N VAL A 66 -32.61 -12.75 2.61
CA VAL A 66 -34.09 -12.72 2.48
C VAL A 66 -34.68 -11.30 2.54
N ASN A 67 -33.87 -10.26 2.43
CA ASN A 67 -34.31 -8.86 2.61
C ASN A 67 -33.83 -7.89 1.52
N ILE A 68 -33.73 -8.37 0.27
CA ILE A 68 -33.18 -7.57 -0.83
C ILE A 68 -34.07 -7.56 -2.07
N ASN A 69 -34.47 -6.35 -2.46
CA ASN A 69 -35.18 -6.08 -3.71
C ASN A 69 -34.22 -6.28 -4.89
N LEU A 70 -34.13 -7.51 -5.39
CA LEU A 70 -33.33 -7.86 -6.55
C LEU A 70 -34.02 -7.37 -7.84
N ILE A 71 -33.44 -6.36 -8.48
CA ILE A 71 -33.84 -5.94 -9.83
C ILE A 71 -32.61 -6.09 -10.72
N GLN A 72 -32.63 -7.03 -11.65
CA GLN A 72 -31.67 -7.15 -12.76
C GLN A 72 -30.17 -7.19 -12.37
N GLY A 73 -29.80 -7.78 -11.23
CA GLY A 73 -28.41 -7.83 -10.77
C GLY A 73 -27.98 -6.59 -9.98
N GLN A 74 -28.92 -5.77 -9.53
CA GLN A 74 -28.68 -4.68 -8.59
C GLN A 74 -29.45 -4.94 -7.30
N VAL A 75 -28.86 -4.48 -6.20
CA VAL A 75 -29.44 -4.58 -4.88
C VAL A 75 -29.26 -3.26 -4.12
N SER A 76 -30.36 -2.75 -3.56
CA SER A 76 -30.35 -1.60 -2.67
C SER A 76 -29.94 -2.05 -1.27
N VAL A 77 -28.88 -1.45 -0.71
CA VAL A 77 -28.34 -1.78 0.61
C VAL A 77 -28.30 -0.50 1.45
N ARG A 78 -28.53 -0.66 2.75
CA ARG A 78 -28.39 0.40 3.73
C ARG A 78 -26.92 0.57 4.11
N SER A 79 -26.42 1.80 4.13
CA SER A 79 -25.07 2.11 4.58
C SER A 79 -25.04 2.14 6.10
N ASP A 80 -24.39 1.14 6.72
CA ASP A 80 -24.25 1.03 8.19
C ASP A 80 -23.02 1.77 8.75
N TYR A 81 -22.52 2.78 8.01
CA TYR A 81 -21.38 3.62 8.43
C TYR A 81 -21.73 4.56 9.58
#